data_AF-A0A6I0EFY3-F1
#
_entry.id   AF-A0A6I0EFY3-F1
#
_cell.length_a   1.000
_cell.length_b   1.000
_cell.length_c   1.000
_cell.angle_alpha   90.00
_cell.angle_beta   90.00
_cell.angle_gamma   90.00
#
_symmetry.space_group_name_H-M   'P 1'
#
loop_
_entity.id
_entity.type
_entity.pdbx_description
1 polymer ?
#
loop_
_entity_poly.entity_id
_entity_poly.type
_entity_poly.pdbx_seq_one_letter_code
_entity_poly.pdbx_strand_id
1 'polypeptide(L)'
;MIALHYWGDEKGKLDLRQSLWFWLFIDGLGALSFLGNYGGGLGVRPKYGDLLIVSTFSLGVFARSVRDRLPDAETASMLRSAA
;
A
#
# COMPACT_ATOMS: atom_id res chain seq x y z
N MET A 1 23.89 -7.78 18.61
CA MET A 1 23.48 -6.70 19.53
C MET A 1 23.18 -5.40 18.75
N ILE A 2 22.47 -5.48 17.61
CA ILE A 2 22.10 -4.34 16.74
C ILE A 2 20.56 -4.28 16.58
N ALA A 3 19.89 -5.43 16.52
CA ALA A 3 18.44 -5.53 16.39
C ALA A 3 17.64 -4.96 17.59
N LEU A 4 18.20 -4.97 18.81
CA LEU A 4 17.53 -4.45 20.00
C LEU A 4 17.51 -2.92 20.09
N HIS A 5 18.38 -2.22 19.35
CA HIS A 5 18.42 -0.75 19.36
C HIS A 5 17.41 -0.13 18.37
N TYR A 6 16.96 -0.89 17.36
CA TYR A 6 15.98 -0.43 16.38
C TYR A 6 14.53 -0.48 16.91
N TRP A 7 14.29 -1.27 17.96
CA TRP A 7 12.99 -1.33 18.65
C TRP A 7 12.86 -0.24 19.74
N GLY A 8 13.65 0.83 19.63
CA GLY A 8 13.45 2.03 20.44
C GLY A 8 12.06 2.60 20.18
N ASP A 9 11.49 3.23 21.20
CA ASP A 9 10.13 3.80 21.31
C ASP A 9 9.88 4.89 20.24
N GLU A 10 9.83 4.51 18.96
CA GLU A 10 9.39 5.36 17.85
C GLU A 10 7.86 5.49 17.96
N LYS A 11 7.40 6.26 18.96
CA LYS A 11 6.03 6.77 19.03
C LYS A 11 5.80 7.84 17.96
N GLY A 12 6.22 7.57 16.72
CA GLY A 12 5.65 8.23 15.57
C GLY A 12 4.16 7.89 15.58
N LYS A 13 3.30 8.91 15.69
CA LYS A 13 1.85 8.72 15.53
C LYS A 13 1.64 8.02 14.19
N LEU A 14 1.29 6.74 14.22
CA LEU A 14 0.92 5.99 13.03
C LEU A 14 -0.31 6.66 12.43
N ASP A 15 -0.11 7.37 11.31
CA ASP A 15 -1.22 7.97 10.61
C ASP A 15 -1.97 6.89 9.84
N LEU A 16 -3.07 6.43 10.42
CA LEU A 16 -3.93 5.39 9.86
C LEU A 16 -4.52 5.80 8.50
N ARG A 17 -4.59 7.10 8.18
CA ARG A 17 -4.98 7.52 6.83
C ARG A 17 -3.92 7.17 5.80
N GLN A 18 -2.64 7.26 6.17
CA GLN A 18 -1.53 6.95 5.27
C GLN A 18 -1.36 5.44 5.07
N SER A 19 -1.84 4.58 5.98
CA SER A 19 -1.84 3.12 5.76
C SER A 19 -3.04 2.63 4.95
N LEU A 20 -4.03 3.48 4.68
CA LEU A 20 -5.27 3.09 4.01
C LEU A 20 -5.04 2.55 2.58
N TRP A 21 -4.12 3.13 1.82
CA TRP A 21 -3.79 2.65 0.48
C TRP A 21 -3.13 1.26 0.50
N PHE A 22 -2.39 0.95 1.57
CA PHE A 22 -1.73 -0.35 1.75
C PHE A 22 -2.76 -1.45 1.99
N TRP A 23 -3.73 -1.19 2.89
CA TRP A 23 -4.84 -2.12 3.12
C TRP A 23 -5.68 -2.31 1.86
N LEU A 24 -6.02 -1.20 1.19
CA LEU A 24 -6.72 -1.24 -0.10
C LEU A 24 -5.97 -2.10 -1.12
N PHE A 25 -4.64 -1.97 -1.18
CA PHE A 25 -3.79 -2.75 -2.09
C PHE A 25 -3.84 -4.25 -1.78
N ILE A 26 -3.56 -4.64 -0.53
CA ILE A 26 -3.49 -6.04 -0.13
C ILE A 26 -4.85 -6.74 -0.30
N ASP A 27 -5.91 -6.11 0.19
CA ASP A 27 -7.26 -6.68 0.11
C ASP A 27 -7.74 -6.76 -1.34
N GLY A 28 -7.54 -5.69 -2.12
CA GLY A 28 -7.93 -5.69 -3.52
C GLY A 28 -7.10 -6.65 -4.37
N LEU A 29 -5.80 -6.77 -4.14
CA LEU A 29 -4.95 -7.75 -4.83
C LEU A 29 -5.36 -9.18 -4.47
N GLY A 30 -5.68 -9.45 -3.20
CA GLY A 30 -6.18 -10.74 -2.73
C GLY A 30 -7.51 -11.11 -3.39
N ALA A 31 -8.47 -10.18 -3.39
CA ALA A 31 -9.75 -10.38 -4.07
C ALA A 31 -9.57 -10.59 -5.57
N LEU A 32 -8.69 -9.82 -6.21
CA LEU A 32 -8.39 -9.98 -7.63
C LEU A 32 -7.69 -11.31 -7.90
N SER A 33 -6.82 -11.79 -7.03
CA SER A 33 -6.19 -13.09 -7.18
C SER A 33 -7.22 -14.23 -7.06
N PHE A 34 -8.16 -14.11 -6.12
CA PHE A 34 -9.21 -15.10 -5.90
C PHE A 34 -10.23 -15.18 -7.06
N LEU A 35 -10.63 -14.03 -7.60
CA LEU A 35 -11.60 -13.92 -8.70
C LEU A 35 -10.97 -14.13 -10.09
N GLY A 36 -9.64 -14.19 -10.15
CA GLY A 36 -8.89 -14.23 -11.41
C GLY A 36 -8.92 -15.56 -12.13
N ASN A 37 -8.38 -15.54 -13.35
CA ASN A 37 -8.18 -16.74 -14.16
C ASN A 37 -6.79 -17.39 -13.95
N TYR A 38 -5.85 -16.67 -13.33
CA TYR A 38 -4.49 -17.15 -13.12
C TYR A 38 -4.35 -17.94 -11.82
N GLY A 39 -3.59 -19.04 -11.84
CA GLY A 39 -3.25 -19.81 -10.64
C GLY A 39 -4.40 -20.63 -10.03
N GLY A 40 -5.51 -20.84 -10.74
CA GLY A 40 -6.65 -21.64 -10.26
C GLY A 40 -7.75 -20.84 -9.55
N GLY A 41 -7.81 -19.51 -9.75
CA GLY A 41 -8.93 -18.70 -9.28
C GLY A 41 -10.27 -19.05 -9.95
N LEU A 42 -11.36 -18.44 -9.47
CA LEU A 42 -12.75 -18.75 -9.86
C LEU A 42 -13.07 -18.61 -11.36
N GLY A 43 -12.20 -17.95 -12.14
CA GLY A 43 -12.36 -17.84 -13.58
C GLY A 43 -13.54 -16.97 -14.03
N VAL A 44 -14.05 -16.10 -13.15
CA VAL A 44 -15.22 -15.24 -13.41
C VAL A 44 -14.86 -14.07 -14.35
N ARG A 45 -13.57 -13.74 -14.49
CA ARG A 45 -13.11 -12.62 -15.33
C ARG A 45 -12.97 -13.00 -16.80
N PRO A 46 -13.09 -12.04 -17.74
CA PRO A 46 -12.84 -12.28 -19.16
C PRO A 46 -11.40 -12.75 -19.39
N LYS A 47 -11.19 -13.78 -20.23
CA LYS A 47 -9.90 -14.45 -20.50
C LYS A 47 -8.72 -13.54 -20.91
N TYR A 48 -8.97 -12.27 -21.23
CA TYR A 48 -7.95 -11.28 -21.59
C TYR A 48 -8.11 -9.92 -20.89
N GLY A 49 -9.18 -9.72 -20.11
CA GLY A 49 -9.45 -8.46 -19.40
C GLY A 49 -8.77 -8.39 -18.03
N ASP A 50 -8.29 -9.53 -17.54
CA ASP A 50 -7.68 -9.68 -16.21
C ASP A 50 -6.51 -8.71 -15.98
N LEU A 51 -5.62 -8.61 -16.97
CA LEU A 51 -4.46 -7.73 -16.92
C LEU A 51 -4.87 -6.25 -16.88
N LEU A 52 -5.84 -5.84 -17.70
CA LEU A 52 -6.36 -4.46 -17.70
C LEU A 52 -7.01 -4.11 -16.36
N ILE A 53 -7.75 -5.04 -15.76
CA ILE A 53 -8.40 -4.85 -14.46
C ILE A 53 -7.35 -4.67 -13.36
N VAL A 54 -6.37 -5.58 -13.29
CA VAL A 54 -5.30 -5.52 -12.28
C VAL A 54 -4.42 -4.28 -12.46
N SER A 55 -4.07 -3.92 -13.70
CA SER A 55 -3.30 -2.70 -13.98
C SER A 55 -4.07 -1.44 -13.60
N THR A 56 -5.35 -1.34 -13.97
CA THR A 56 -6.18 -0.17 -13.63
C THR A 56 -6.36 -0.04 -12.13
N PHE A 57 -6.61 -1.15 -11.44
CA PHE A 57 -6.69 -1.19 -9.99
C PHE A 57 -5.37 -0.73 -9.33
N SER A 58 -4.24 -1.26 -9.79
CA SER A 58 -2.91 -0.92 -9.25
C SER A 58 -2.58 0.55 -9.46
N LEU A 59 -2.93 1.12 -10.62
CA LEU A 59 -2.78 2.57 -10.89
C LEU A 59 -3.67 3.42 -9.98
N GLY A 60 -4.89 2.98 -9.70
CA GLY A 60 -5.79 3.68 -8.77
C GLY A 60 -5.23 3.71 -7.34
N VAL A 61 -4.72 2.58 -6.86
CA VAL A 61 -4.04 2.49 -5.57
C VAL A 61 -2.78 3.34 -5.54
N PHE A 62 -1.96 3.32 -6.60
CA PHE A 62 -0.78 4.16 -6.72
C PHE A 62 -1.12 5.66 -6.71
N ALA A 63 -2.14 6.07 -7.45
CA ALA A 63 -2.60 7.46 -7.42
C ALA A 63 -3.08 7.87 -6.01
N ARG A 64 -3.70 6.95 -5.27
CA ARG A 64 -4.11 7.18 -3.88
C ARG A 64 -2.90 7.31 -2.95
N SER A 65 -1.89 6.45 -3.10
CA SER A 65 -0.68 6.50 -2.27
C SER A 65 0.12 7.79 -2.47
N VAL A 66 0.21 8.27 -3.72
CA VAL A 66 0.85 9.55 -4.04
C VAL A 66 0.08 10.74 -3.46
N ARG A 67 -1.25 10.65 -3.38
CA ARG A 67 -2.09 11.72 -2.79
C ARG A 67 -2.05 11.74 -1.26
N ASP A 68 -1.93 10.58 -0.63
CA ASP A 68 -1.87 10.46 0.83
C ASP A 68 -0.44 10.60 1.39
N ARG A 69 0.55 10.96 0.54
CA ARG A 69 1.92 11.30 0.96
C ARG A 69 1.91 12.45 1.98
N LEU A 70 2.74 12.32 3.03
CA LEU A 70 3.00 13.42 3.97
C LEU A 70 3.48 14.67 3.24
N PRO A 71 3.02 15.87 3.63
CA PRO A 71 3.57 17.12 3.12
C PRO A 71 5.07 17.21 3.45
N ASP A 72 5.87 17.64 2.48
CA ASP A 72 7.34 17.70 2.59
C ASP A 72 7.80 18.52 3.80
N ALA A 73 7.00 19.53 4.19
CA ALA A 73 7.25 20.35 5.37
C ALA A 73 7.20 19.55 6.68
N GLU A 74 6.28 18.59 6.79
CA GLU A 74 6.11 17.75 7.97
C GLU A 74 7.22 16.70 8.06
N THR A 75 7.56 16.04 6.94
CA THR A 75 8.70 15.11 6.86
C THR A 75 10.02 15.82 7.19
N ALA A 76 10.24 17.03 6.68
CA ALA A 76 11.42 17.83 7.00
C ALA A 76 11.45 18.33 8.45
N SER A 77 10.29 18.47 9.11
CA SER A 77 10.21 18.78 10.54
C SER A 77 10.62 17.58 11.39
N MET A 78 10.14 16.37 11.04
CA MET A 78 10.46 15.12 11.73
C MET A 78 11.95 14.77 11.60
N LEU A 79 12.53 14.93 10.41
CA LEU A 79 13.96 14.73 10.18
C LEU A 79 14.84 15.71 10.97
N ARG A 80 14.39 16.95 11.17
CA ARG A 80 15.10 17.95 11.97
C ARG A 80 14.97 17.73 13.48
N SER A 81 13.87 17.18 13.95
CA SER A 81 13.70 16.81 15.37
C SER A 81 14.43 15.51 15.75
N ALA A 82 14.86 14.72 14.77
CA ALA A 82 15.56 13.45 14.97
C ALA A 82 17.09 13.55 14.82
N ALA A 83 17.63 14.72 14.47
CA ALA A 83 19.05 15.01 14.31
C ALA A 83 19.59 15.86 15.47
#